data_AF-A0A813KZM0-F1
#
_entry.id   AF-A0A813KZM0-F1
#
_cell.length_a   1.000
_cell.length_b   1.000
_cell.length_c   1.000
_cell.angle_alpha   90.00
_cell.angle_beta   90.00
_cell.angle_gamma   90.00
#
_symmetry.space_group_name_H-M   'P 1'
#
loop_
_entity.id
_entity.type
_entity.pdbx_description
1 polymer ?
#
loop_
_entity_poly.entity_id
_entity_poly.type
_entity_poly.pdbx_seq_one_letter_code
_entity_poly.pdbx_strand_id
1 'polypeptide(L)'
;HWLAVAQWTLQERETAITLAEDAVALWREIEDRIMEGNELHTIAGWQIAQSRPHRAAAASERALELFLEAGVGGTRELNSVQSLVRAHISNGEPWRALWVAEDAVMRFRGSQSKKEEALALLMVAEGYIHSPSGRKQAEGYIHSPSGRKQDVQLRVSAKRGPPPQEAVDAAQRALRIAHELGDSDMETK
;
A
#
# COMPACT_ATOMS: atom_id res chain seq x y z
N HIS A 1 9.24 -5.85 -19.47
CA HIS A 1 10.09 -5.58 -18.30
C HIS A 1 11.46 -4.97 -18.62
N TRP A 2 12.51 -5.72 -18.99
CA TRP A 2 13.89 -5.18 -18.99
C TRP A 2 14.11 -3.97 -19.89
N LEU A 3 13.46 -3.92 -21.06
CA LEU A 3 13.49 -2.75 -21.93
C LEU A 3 12.85 -1.53 -21.27
N ALA A 4 11.72 -1.71 -20.57
CA ALA A 4 11.07 -0.64 -19.80
C ALA A 4 11.99 -0.10 -18.70
N VAL A 5 12.66 -0.99 -17.95
CA VAL A 5 13.63 -0.61 -16.91
C VAL A 5 14.81 0.17 -17.50
N ALA A 6 15.33 -0.26 -18.65
CA ALA A 6 16.40 0.46 -19.34
C ALA A 6 15.95 1.86 -19.80
N GLN A 7 14.72 2.02 -20.31
CA GLN A 7 14.19 3.34 -20.65
C GLN A 7 13.98 4.21 -19.41
N TRP A 8 13.56 3.61 -18.29
CA TRP A 8 13.42 4.32 -17.02
C TRP A 8 14.77 4.87 -16.51
N THR A 9 15.86 4.11 -16.64
CA THR A 9 17.20 4.57 -16.25
C THR A 9 17.75 5.63 -17.20
N LEU A 10 17.39 5.57 -18.49
CA LEU A 10 17.69 6.62 -19.48
C LEU A 10 16.81 7.88 -19.33
N GLN A 11 15.91 7.92 -18.34
CA GLN A 11 14.97 9.02 -18.10
C GLN A 11 13.88 9.20 -19.16
N GLU A 12 13.69 8.22 -20.04
CA GLU A 12 12.58 8.18 -21.00
C GLU A 12 11.31 7.64 -20.31
N ARG A 13 10.76 8.47 -19.42
CA ARG A 13 9.74 8.08 -18.43
C ARG A 13 8.45 7.54 -19.04
N GLU A 14 7.92 8.19 -20.06
CA GLU A 14 6.67 7.74 -20.70
C GLU A 14 6.89 6.45 -21.50
N THR A 15 7.98 6.37 -22.27
CA THR A 15 8.33 5.16 -23.01
C THR A 15 8.52 3.96 -22.08
N ALA A 16 9.17 4.17 -20.93
CA ALA A 16 9.30 3.14 -19.91
C ALA A 16 7.93 2.63 -19.42
N ILE A 17 7.00 3.54 -19.11
CA ILE A 17 5.65 3.16 -18.66
C ILE A 17 4.92 2.39 -19.75
N THR A 18 4.91 2.89 -20.99
CA THR A 18 4.23 2.19 -22.11
C THR A 18 4.77 0.78 -22.30
N LEU A 19 6.09 0.61 -22.28
CA LEU A 19 6.72 -0.72 -22.42
C LEU A 19 6.42 -1.65 -21.23
N ALA A 20 6.20 -1.11 -20.04
CA ALA A 20 5.77 -1.90 -18.90
C ALA A 20 4.28 -2.27 -19.00
N GLU A 21 3.43 -1.37 -19.48
CA GLU A 21 2.01 -1.66 -19.76
C GLU A 21 1.86 -2.73 -20.85
N ASP A 22 2.70 -2.70 -21.88
CA ASP A 22 2.77 -3.77 -22.90
C ASP A 22 3.19 -5.10 -22.26
N ALA A 23 4.15 -5.08 -21.33
CA ALA A 23 4.56 -6.29 -20.61
C ALA A 23 3.44 -6.83 -19.69
N VAL A 24 2.66 -5.97 -19.03
CA VAL A 24 1.45 -6.36 -18.29
C VAL A 24 0.47 -7.08 -19.20
N ALA A 25 0.23 -6.55 -20.41
CA ALA A 25 -0.67 -7.18 -21.37
C ALA A 25 -0.20 -8.58 -21.80
N LEU A 26 1.10 -8.75 -22.03
CA LEU A 26 1.69 -10.05 -22.37
C LEU A 26 1.59 -11.06 -21.20
N TRP A 27 1.88 -10.64 -19.96
CA TRP A 27 1.73 -11.53 -18.80
C TRP A 27 0.28 -11.94 -18.58
N ARG A 28 -0.65 -11.02 -18.81
CA ARG A 28 -2.09 -11.30 -18.76
C ARG A 28 -2.52 -12.31 -19.84
N GLU A 29 -2.02 -12.17 -21.06
CA GLU A 29 -2.34 -13.07 -22.19
C GLU A 29 -1.94 -14.51 -21.90
N ILE A 30 -0.80 -14.72 -21.24
CA ILE A 30 -0.33 -16.05 -20.85
C ILE A 30 -0.80 -16.47 -19.46
N GLU A 31 -1.70 -15.71 -18.84
CA GLU A 31 -2.29 -15.95 -17.52
C GLU A 31 -1.27 -16.04 -16.35
N ASP A 32 -0.10 -15.42 -16.49
CA ASP A 32 0.90 -15.33 -15.42
C ASP A 32 0.56 -14.17 -14.48
N ARG A 33 -0.32 -14.45 -13.53
CA ARG A 33 -0.78 -13.48 -12.52
C ARG A 33 0.35 -12.90 -11.66
N ILE A 34 1.38 -13.70 -11.38
CA ILE A 34 2.50 -13.28 -10.52
C ILE A 34 3.34 -12.26 -11.27
N MET A 35 3.66 -12.53 -12.54
CA MET A 35 4.45 -11.62 -13.35
C MET A 35 3.66 -10.36 -13.75
N GLU A 36 2.36 -10.48 -14.02
CA GLU A 36 1.46 -9.34 -14.21
C GLU A 36 1.48 -8.43 -12.97
N GLY A 37 1.33 -8.99 -11.77
CA GLY A 37 1.38 -8.23 -10.52
C GLY A 37 2.73 -7.57 -10.26
N ASN A 38 3.85 -8.24 -10.55
CA ASN A 38 5.18 -7.65 -10.39
C ASN A 38 5.41 -6.45 -11.32
N GLU A 39 4.92 -6.53 -12.56
CA GLU A 39 5.03 -5.44 -13.52
C GLU A 39 4.15 -4.25 -13.11
N LEU A 40 2.92 -4.52 -12.64
CA LEU A 40 2.03 -3.49 -12.09
C LEU A 40 2.61 -2.80 -10.85
N HIS A 41 3.25 -3.55 -9.95
CA HIS A 41 3.97 -2.97 -8.82
C HIS A 41 5.11 -2.04 -9.28
N THR A 42 5.84 -2.43 -10.33
CA THR A 42 6.88 -1.60 -10.94
C THR A 42 6.29 -0.29 -11.49
N ILE A 43 5.21 -0.39 -12.27
CA ILE A 43 4.47 0.77 -12.79
C ILE A 43 4.02 1.68 -11.65
N ALA A 44 3.45 1.12 -10.57
CA ALA A 44 3.02 1.90 -9.42
C ALA A 44 4.15 2.73 -8.81
N GLY A 45 5.32 2.12 -8.59
CA GLY A 45 6.51 2.82 -8.08
C GLY A 45 6.94 3.97 -9.00
N TRP A 46 6.92 3.76 -10.31
CA TRP A 46 7.23 4.79 -11.31
C TRP A 46 6.19 5.91 -11.35
N GLN A 47 4.91 5.60 -11.22
CA GLN A 47 3.84 6.59 -11.17
C GLN A 47 3.93 7.44 -9.89
N ILE A 48 4.30 6.86 -8.75
CA ILE A 48 4.60 7.60 -7.51
C ILE A 48 5.76 8.57 -7.76
N ALA A 49 6.87 8.09 -8.35
CA ALA A 49 8.03 8.92 -8.65
C ALA A 49 7.72 10.09 -9.59
N GLN A 50 6.70 9.94 -10.45
CA GLN A 50 6.22 11.00 -11.34
C GLN A 50 5.07 11.83 -10.76
N SER A 51 4.76 11.70 -9.48
CA SER A 51 3.65 12.41 -8.83
C SER A 51 2.31 12.19 -9.54
N ARG A 52 2.06 10.95 -9.98
CA ARG A 52 0.78 10.48 -10.56
C ARG A 52 0.08 9.49 -9.61
N PRO A 53 -0.29 9.92 -8.40
CA PRO A 53 -0.78 9.02 -7.35
C PRO A 53 -2.07 8.26 -7.69
N HIS A 54 -2.97 8.84 -8.50
CA HIS A 54 -4.17 8.13 -8.99
C HIS A 54 -3.82 6.89 -9.85
N ARG A 55 -2.82 6.99 -10.75
CA ARG A 55 -2.36 5.85 -11.55
C ARG A 55 -1.61 4.83 -10.70
N ALA A 56 -0.81 5.31 -9.75
CA ALA A 56 -0.11 4.44 -8.81
C ALA A 56 -1.06 3.61 -7.95
N ALA A 57 -2.15 4.22 -7.47
CA ALA A 57 -3.18 3.53 -6.69
C ALA A 57 -3.81 2.40 -7.51
N ALA A 58 -4.28 2.70 -8.73
CA ALA A 58 -4.90 1.70 -9.61
C ALA A 58 -3.95 0.52 -9.92
N ALA A 59 -2.68 0.81 -10.23
CA ALA A 59 -1.69 -0.24 -10.49
C ALA A 59 -1.38 -1.08 -9.24
N SER A 60 -1.28 -0.45 -8.07
CA SER A 60 -1.01 -1.15 -6.80
C SER A 60 -2.19 -2.01 -6.35
N GLU A 61 -3.42 -1.51 -6.51
CA GLU A 61 -4.65 -2.24 -6.20
C GLU A 61 -4.77 -3.49 -7.07
N ARG A 62 -4.55 -3.36 -8.38
CA ARG A 62 -4.56 -4.52 -9.27
C ARG A 62 -3.42 -5.51 -8.97
N ALA A 63 -2.22 -5.03 -8.65
CA ALA A 63 -1.13 -5.90 -8.24
C ALA A 63 -1.47 -6.67 -6.94
N LEU A 64 -2.08 -6.00 -5.97
CA LEU A 64 -2.53 -6.60 -4.72
C LEU A 64 -3.56 -7.71 -4.97
N GLU A 65 -4.58 -7.44 -5.78
CA GLU A 65 -5.59 -8.45 -6.17
C GLU A 65 -4.94 -9.70 -6.78
N LEU A 66 -4.03 -9.51 -7.75
CA LEU A 66 -3.35 -10.61 -8.43
C LEU A 66 -2.53 -11.48 -7.47
N PHE A 67 -1.81 -10.85 -6.52
CA PHE A 67 -1.03 -11.60 -5.54
C PHE A 67 -1.90 -12.39 -4.56
N LEU A 68 -3.07 -11.86 -4.19
CA LEU A 68 -4.04 -12.56 -3.37
C LEU A 68 -4.72 -13.71 -4.12
N GLU A 69 -5.14 -13.48 -5.36
CA GLU A 69 -5.71 -14.51 -6.24
C GLU A 69 -4.73 -15.67 -6.49
N ALA A 70 -3.44 -15.36 -6.64
CA ALA A 70 -2.39 -16.34 -6.84
C ALA A 70 -1.91 -17.03 -5.54
N GLY A 71 -2.39 -16.59 -4.36
CA GLY A 71 -1.98 -17.15 -3.07
C GLY A 71 -0.51 -16.90 -2.71
N VAL A 72 0.16 -15.93 -3.35
CA VAL A 72 1.57 -15.58 -3.11
C VAL A 72 1.70 -14.36 -2.20
N GLY A 73 0.84 -14.32 -1.18
CA GLY A 73 0.80 -13.28 -0.15
C GLY A 73 2.13 -13.12 0.62
N GLY A 74 2.15 -12.19 1.57
CA GLY A 74 3.37 -11.84 2.31
C GLY A 74 4.09 -10.63 1.72
N THR A 75 5.35 -10.77 1.30
CA THR A 75 6.16 -9.60 0.87
C THR A 75 5.60 -8.90 -0.38
N ARG A 76 5.02 -9.63 -1.34
CA ARG A 76 4.43 -9.03 -2.56
C ARG A 76 3.18 -8.22 -2.24
N GLU A 77 2.31 -8.79 -1.43
CA GLU A 77 1.15 -8.13 -0.85
C GLU A 77 1.56 -6.86 -0.10
N LEU A 78 2.56 -6.95 0.78
CA LEU A 78 3.08 -5.83 1.55
C LEU A 78 3.60 -4.69 0.65
N ASN A 79 4.34 -5.02 -0.40
CA ASN A 79 4.88 -4.04 -1.34
C ASN A 79 3.77 -3.29 -2.11
N SER A 80 2.72 -4.01 -2.52
CA SER A 80 1.53 -3.41 -3.14
C SER A 80 0.77 -2.52 -2.15
N VAL A 81 0.55 -3.00 -0.93
CA VAL A 81 -0.07 -2.23 0.17
C VAL A 81 0.70 -0.94 0.45
N GLN A 82 2.02 -1.01 0.56
CA GLN A 82 2.87 0.16 0.79
C GLN A 82 2.73 1.21 -0.32
N SER A 83 2.70 0.75 -1.57
CA SER A 83 2.55 1.63 -2.74
C SER A 83 1.16 2.28 -2.76
N LEU A 84 0.12 1.51 -2.41
CA LEU A 84 -1.26 1.99 -2.33
C LEU A 84 -1.46 3.00 -1.19
N VAL A 85 -0.88 2.75 -0.01
CA VAL A 85 -0.84 3.69 1.13
C VAL A 85 -0.21 5.02 0.72
N ARG A 86 0.98 4.98 0.11
CA ARG A 86 1.68 6.18 -0.35
C ARG A 86 0.91 6.94 -1.42
N ALA A 87 0.29 6.21 -2.35
CA ALA A 87 -0.54 6.79 -3.40
C ALA A 87 -1.77 7.50 -2.81
N HIS A 88 -2.48 6.88 -1.86
CA HIS A 88 -3.62 7.51 -1.20
C HIS A 88 -3.25 8.73 -0.35
N ILE A 89 -2.14 8.67 0.40
CA ILE A 89 -1.63 9.83 1.13
C ILE A 89 -1.35 10.99 0.15
N SER A 90 -0.67 10.70 -0.97
CA SER A 90 -0.34 11.68 -2.00
C SER A 90 -1.58 12.23 -2.73
N ASN A 91 -2.65 11.44 -2.84
CA ASN A 91 -3.95 11.88 -3.36
C ASN A 91 -4.76 12.73 -2.37
N GLY A 92 -4.30 12.93 -1.13
CA GLY A 92 -5.09 13.57 -0.09
C GLY A 92 -6.23 12.69 0.43
N GLU A 93 -6.09 11.36 0.30
CA GLU A 93 -7.02 10.33 0.77
C GLU A 93 -6.43 9.48 1.93
N PRO A 94 -5.83 10.07 2.98
CA PRO A 94 -5.15 9.32 4.05
C PRO A 94 -6.05 8.34 4.81
N TRP A 95 -7.37 8.53 4.80
CA TRP A 95 -8.32 7.57 5.37
C TRP A 95 -8.39 6.25 4.57
N ARG A 96 -8.23 6.30 3.24
CA ARG A 96 -8.09 5.08 2.41
C ARG A 96 -6.77 4.39 2.69
N ALA A 97 -5.70 5.16 2.82
CA ALA A 97 -4.39 4.62 3.20
C ALA A 97 -4.48 3.85 4.53
N LEU A 98 -5.16 4.42 5.53
CA LEU A 98 -5.39 3.75 6.80
C LEU A 98 -6.20 2.46 6.64
N TRP A 99 -7.30 2.49 5.89
CA TRP A 99 -8.14 1.31 5.64
C TRP A 99 -7.35 0.17 4.99
N VAL A 100 -6.59 0.47 3.94
CA VAL A 100 -5.74 -0.50 3.24
C VAL A 100 -4.70 -1.10 4.20
N ALA A 101 -4.06 -0.28 5.03
CA ALA A 101 -3.07 -0.74 6.00
C ALA A 101 -3.68 -1.61 7.11
N GLU A 102 -4.84 -1.24 7.65
CA GLU A 102 -5.55 -2.02 8.67
C GLU A 102 -6.03 -3.37 8.11
N ASP A 103 -6.52 -3.40 6.86
CA ASP A 103 -6.88 -4.64 6.18
C ASP A 103 -5.67 -5.58 6.00
N ALA A 104 -4.52 -5.03 5.58
CA ALA A 104 -3.28 -5.80 5.48
C ALA A 104 -2.84 -6.36 6.84
N VAL A 105 -2.94 -5.58 7.92
CA VAL A 105 -2.66 -6.07 9.29
C VAL A 105 -3.55 -7.27 9.65
N MET A 106 -4.84 -7.23 9.30
CA MET A 106 -5.75 -8.36 9.55
C MET A 106 -5.33 -9.61 8.76
N ARG A 107 -4.97 -9.45 7.48
CA ARG A 107 -4.51 -10.55 6.62
C ARG A 107 -3.20 -11.16 7.13
N PHE A 108 -2.20 -10.35 7.47
CA PHE A 108 -0.91 -10.85 7.98
C PHE A 108 -1.02 -11.50 9.36
N ARG A 109 -1.94 -11.05 10.22
CA ARG A 109 -2.28 -11.76 11.46
C ARG A 109 -2.87 -13.14 11.17
N GLY A 110 -3.81 -13.21 10.23
CA GLY A 110 -4.45 -14.46 9.83
C GLY A 110 -3.47 -15.47 9.24
N SER A 111 -2.46 -14.99 8.49
CA SER A 111 -1.38 -15.83 7.92
C SER A 111 -0.19 -16.06 8.86
N GLN A 112 -0.22 -15.53 10.09
CA GLN A 112 0.88 -15.58 11.07
C GLN A 112 2.21 -14.99 10.55
N SER A 113 2.12 -14.06 9.60
CA SER A 113 3.26 -13.36 9.00
C SER A 113 3.68 -12.19 9.88
N LYS A 114 4.35 -12.47 11.01
CA LYS A 114 4.73 -11.47 12.03
C LYS A 114 5.50 -10.28 11.46
N LYS A 115 6.47 -10.54 10.58
CA LYS A 115 7.29 -9.48 9.97
C LYS A 115 6.43 -8.52 9.15
N GLU A 116 5.57 -9.06 8.30
CA GLU A 116 4.65 -8.30 7.46
C GLU A 116 3.59 -7.57 8.31
N GLU A 117 3.07 -8.18 9.39
CA GLU A 117 2.18 -7.53 10.35
C GLU A 117 2.83 -6.27 10.94
N ALA A 118 4.08 -6.38 11.39
CA ALA A 118 4.80 -5.25 11.97
C ALA A 118 4.98 -4.11 10.96
N LEU A 119 5.32 -4.42 9.71
CA LEU A 119 5.49 -3.43 8.65
C LEU A 119 4.16 -2.77 8.27
N ALA A 120 3.06 -3.53 8.20
CA ALA A 120 1.73 -2.98 7.96
C ALA A 120 1.24 -2.09 9.13
N LEU A 121 1.59 -2.42 10.38
CA LEU A 121 1.31 -1.57 11.55
C LEU A 121 2.04 -0.23 11.49
N LEU A 122 3.25 -0.18 10.93
CA LEU A 122 3.94 1.10 10.69
C LEU A 122 3.20 1.96 9.65
N MET A 123 2.59 1.33 8.64
CA MET A 123 1.77 2.04 7.65
C MET A 123 0.45 2.56 8.25
N VAL A 124 -0.13 1.84 9.23
CA VAL A 124 -1.26 2.34 10.03
C VAL A 124 -0.87 3.62 10.78
N ALA A 125 0.30 3.61 11.45
CA ALA A 125 0.81 4.79 12.14
C ALA A 125 1.05 5.97 11.17
N GLU A 126 1.61 5.70 9.98
CA GLU A 126 1.77 6.70 8.92
C GLU A 126 0.42 7.29 8.49
N GLY A 127 -0.59 6.45 8.26
CA GLY A 127 -1.95 6.87 7.93
C GLY A 127 -2.55 7.84 8.95
N TYR A 128 -2.38 7.56 10.25
CA TYR A 128 -2.83 8.44 11.33
C TYR A 128 -2.06 9.76 11.44
N ILE A 129 -0.77 9.77 11.11
CA ILE A 129 0.02 11.02 11.05
C ILE A 129 -0.54 11.97 9.98
N HIS A 130 -1.00 11.41 8.85
CA HIS A 130 -1.59 12.18 7.76
C HIS A 130 -3.09 12.42 7.91
N SER A 131 -3.80 11.61 8.70
CA SER A 131 -5.20 11.84 9.09
C SER A 131 -5.48 11.38 10.53
N PRO A 132 -5.37 12.30 11.50
CA PRO A 132 -5.68 12.00 12.90
C PRO A 132 -7.12 11.51 13.14
N SER A 133 -8.04 11.81 12.22
CA SER A 133 -9.44 11.35 12.25
C SER A 133 -9.75 10.28 11.18
N GLY A 134 -8.71 9.68 10.59
CA GLY A 134 -8.83 8.80 9.43
C GLY A 134 -9.73 7.59 9.65
N ARG A 135 -9.73 7.01 10.86
CA ARG A 135 -10.58 5.85 11.19
C ARG A 135 -12.07 6.16 11.09
N LYS A 136 -12.52 7.27 11.68
CA LYS A 136 -13.93 7.70 11.59
C LYS A 136 -14.35 7.96 10.13
N GLN A 137 -13.43 8.48 9.32
CA GLN A 137 -13.66 8.70 7.89
C GLN A 137 -13.78 7.38 7.12
N ALA A 138 -12.94 6.39 7.42
CA ALA A 138 -13.01 5.06 6.82
C ALA A 138 -14.30 4.32 7.22
N GLU A 139 -14.69 4.36 8.50
CA GLU A 139 -15.94 3.77 8.99
C GLU A 139 -17.18 4.39 8.32
N GLY A 140 -17.21 5.72 8.18
CA GLY A 140 -18.30 6.42 7.50
C GLY A 140 -18.43 6.07 6.01
N TYR A 141 -17.32 5.75 5.33
CA TYR A 141 -17.31 5.34 3.93
C TYR A 141 -17.88 3.93 3.73
N ILE A 142 -17.54 2.97 4.60
CA ILE A 142 -18.07 1.59 4.54
C ILE A 142 -19.60 1.57 4.61
N HIS A 143 -20.20 2.54 5.32
CA HIS A 143 -21.65 2.62 5.50
C HIS A 143 -22.37 3.44 4.40
N SER A 144 -21.67 4.00 3.41
CA SER A 144 -22.28 4.74 2.29
C SER A 144 -21.86 4.15 0.93
N PRO A 145 -22.66 3.24 0.35
CA PRO A 145 -22.35 2.59 -0.93
C PRO A 145 -22.47 3.52 -2.15
N SER A 146 -22.85 4.79 -1.96
CA SER A 146 -23.09 5.75 -3.05
C SER A 146 -22.34 7.06 -2.79
N GLY A 147 -21.11 7.14 -3.32
CA GLY A 147 -20.25 8.31 -3.23
C GLY A 147 -20.83 9.54 -3.92
N ARG A 148 -21.72 10.28 -3.24
CA ARG A 148 -21.97 11.68 -3.59
C ARG A 148 -20.89 12.55 -2.97
N LYS A 149 -19.98 12.96 -3.85
CA LYS A 149 -18.72 13.72 -3.68
C LYS A 149 -18.84 15.10 -2.99
N GLN A 150 -19.93 15.47 -2.32
CA GLN A 150 -20.13 16.84 -1.80
C GLN A 150 -19.98 17.02 -0.29
N ASP A 151 -20.01 15.96 0.53
CA ASP A 151 -20.06 16.15 2.01
C ASP A 151 -18.73 15.96 2.76
N VAL A 152 -17.68 15.41 2.12
CA VAL A 152 -16.38 15.21 2.80
C VAL A 152 -15.45 16.44 2.66
N GLN A 153 -15.93 17.52 2.05
CA GLN A 153 -15.22 18.81 1.99
C GLN A 153 -15.28 19.63 3.29
N LEU A 154 -15.73 19.06 4.40
CA LEU A 154 -15.67 19.71 5.70
C LEU A 154 -14.27 19.58 6.31
N ARG A 155 -13.41 20.51 5.88
CA ARG A 155 -12.39 21.21 6.68
C ARG A 155 -11.85 20.42 7.87
N VAL A 156 -10.82 19.62 7.65
CA VAL A 156 -9.85 19.36 8.72
C VAL A 156 -8.57 20.09 8.37
N SER A 157 -8.57 21.39 8.64
CA SER A 157 -7.34 22.14 8.90
C SER A 157 -6.73 21.60 10.20
N ALA A 158 -6.19 20.39 10.17
CA ALA A 158 -5.45 19.85 11.31
C ALA A 158 -4.10 20.57 11.36
N LYS A 159 -4.02 21.58 12.23
CA LYS A 159 -2.75 21.86 12.91
C LYS A 159 -2.21 20.51 13.39
N ARG A 160 -0.96 20.19 13.07
CA ARG A 160 -0.25 19.00 13.56
C ARG A 160 -0.28 19.01 15.10
N GLY A 161 -1.32 18.42 15.69
CA GLY A 161 -1.34 18.01 17.07
C GLY A 161 -0.46 16.77 17.26
N PRO A 162 -0.25 16.31 18.51
CA PRO A 162 0.38 15.03 18.75
C PRO A 162 -0.36 13.92 17.97
N PRO A 163 0.36 12.88 17.50
CA PRO A 163 -0.26 11.78 16.78
C PRO A 163 -1.37 11.14 17.63
N PRO A 164 -2.45 10.61 17.01
CA PRO A 164 -3.49 9.88 17.72
C PRO A 164 -2.90 8.76 18.57
N GLN A 165 -3.54 8.43 19.70
CA GLN A 165 -3.11 7.33 20.56
C GLN A 165 -3.02 6.01 19.77
N GLU A 166 -3.91 5.82 18.80
CA GLU A 166 -3.93 4.67 17.90
C GLU A 166 -2.66 4.55 17.06
N ALA A 167 -2.06 5.67 16.65
CA ALA A 167 -0.78 5.67 15.93
C ALA A 167 0.37 5.22 16.83
N VAL A 168 0.36 5.69 18.09
CA VAL A 168 1.33 5.29 19.12
C VAL A 168 1.20 3.80 19.41
N ASP A 169 -0.03 3.31 19.58
CA ASP A 169 -0.33 1.91 19.87
C ASP A 169 0.11 0.98 18.71
N ALA A 170 -0.14 1.40 17.46
CA ALA A 170 0.29 0.68 16.27
C ALA A 170 1.82 0.58 16.20
N ALA A 171 2.53 1.71 16.41
CA ALA A 171 3.98 1.74 16.43
C ALA A 171 4.58 0.90 17.57
N GLN A 172 4.01 0.98 18.77
CA GLN A 172 4.43 0.17 19.92
C GLN A 172 4.22 -1.32 19.66
N ARG A 173 3.12 -1.71 19.00
CA ARG A 173 2.88 -3.10 18.62
C ARG A 173 3.87 -3.59 17.58
N ALA A 174 4.16 -2.78 16.56
CA ALA A 174 5.20 -3.10 15.58
C ALA A 174 6.57 -3.33 16.25
N LEU A 175 6.93 -2.48 17.22
CA LEU A 175 8.17 -2.60 17.99
C LEU A 175 8.21 -3.89 18.83
N ARG A 176 7.11 -4.26 19.50
CA ARG A 176 7.03 -5.52 20.25
C ARG A 176 7.26 -6.73 19.35
N ILE A 177 6.61 -6.77 18.19
CA ILE A 177 6.78 -7.87 17.23
C ILE A 177 8.23 -7.95 16.73
N ALA A 178 8.86 -6.80 16.47
CA ALA A 178 10.26 -6.77 16.07
C ALA A 178 11.21 -7.31 17.15
N HIS A 179 10.95 -7.01 18.43
CA HIS A 179 11.70 -7.59 19.55
C HIS A 179 11.51 -9.11 19.63
N GLU A 180 10.27 -9.60 19.56
CA GLU A 180 9.98 -11.03 19.59
C GLU A 180 10.72 -11.80 18.48
N LEU A 181 10.80 -11.23 17.28
CA LEU A 181 11.53 -11.83 16.16
C LEU A 181 13.04 -11.85 16.42
N GLY A 182 13.60 -10.76 16.94
CA GLY A 182 15.01 -10.66 17.28
C GLY A 182 15.44 -11.62 18.38
N ASP A 183 14.60 -11.83 19.39
CA ASP A 183 14.87 -12.76 20.48
C ASP A 183 14.79 -14.23 19.99
N SER A 184 13.83 -14.57 19.11
CA SER A 184 13.71 -15.92 18.56
C SER A 184 14.87 -16.34 17.63
N ASP A 185 15.46 -15.40 16.91
CA ASP A 185 16.63 -15.65 16.04
C ASP A 185 17.92 -15.86 16.86
N MET A 186 17.93 -15.44 18.13
CA MET A 186 19.05 -15.60 19.06
C MET A 186 18.98 -16.92 19.83
N GLU A 187 17.79 -17.47 20.09
CA GLU A 187 17.59 -18.77 20.74
C GLU A 187 17.82 -19.98 19.81
N THR A 188 17.84 -19.76 18.49
CA THR A 188 17.96 -20.81 17.47
C THR A 188 19.37 -21.01 16.90
N LYS A 189 20.39 -20.33 17.47
CA LYS A 189 21.81 -20.46 17.14
C LYS A 189 22.61 -21.11 18.26
#